data_AF-A0A173TYC3-F1
#
_entry.id   AF-A0A173TYC3-F1
#
_cell.length_a   1.000
_cell.length_b   1.000
_cell.length_c   1.000
_cell.angle_alpha   90.00
_cell.angle_beta   90.00
_cell.angle_gamma   90.00
#
_symmetry.space_group_name_H-M   'P 1'
#
loop_
_entity.id
_entity.type
_entity.pdbx_description
1 polymer ?
#
loop_
_entity_poly.entity_id
_entity_poly.type
_entity_poly.pdbx_seq_one_letter_code
_entity_poly.pdbx_strand_id
1 'polypeptide(L)'
;MDAFYYKGDRYKDLKECCKQYGINVQSVHSYRFRNKDSDYDEAIDYIRKITKQRQFIWEDGSVYESINSFCRMKSISVSSVRDKARKKGMSLQEAAKYYIERNSYD
;
A
#
# COMPACT_ATOMS: atom_id res chain seq x y z
N MET A 1 -3.77 -23.68 21.41
CA MET A 1 -3.32 -22.65 20.45
C MET A 1 -3.19 -21.37 21.23
N ASP A 2 -1.98 -20.88 21.40
CA ASP A 2 -1.74 -19.59 22.04
C ASP A 2 -2.36 -18.50 21.17
N ALA A 3 -3.12 -17.61 21.79
CA ALA A 3 -3.70 -16.48 21.09
C ALA A 3 -2.61 -15.45 20.75
N PHE A 4 -2.73 -14.80 19.59
CA PHE A 4 -1.84 -13.71 19.21
C PHE A 4 -2.37 -12.40 19.79
N TYR A 5 -1.51 -11.60 20.40
CA TYR A 5 -1.89 -10.29 20.96
C TYR A 5 -1.11 -9.19 20.25
N TYR A 6 -1.79 -8.08 19.98
CA TYR A 6 -1.19 -6.86 19.48
C TYR A 6 -1.86 -5.68 20.18
N LYS A 7 -1.08 -4.85 20.88
CA LYS A 7 -1.59 -3.70 21.66
C LYS A 7 -2.74 -4.03 22.63
N GLY A 8 -2.75 -5.24 23.18
CA GLY A 8 -3.77 -5.71 24.11
C GLY A 8 -5.01 -6.34 23.45
N ASP A 9 -5.17 -6.20 22.13
CA ASP A 9 -6.24 -6.86 21.39
C ASP A 9 -5.86 -8.31 21.07
N ARG A 10 -6.84 -9.22 21.25
CA ARG A 10 -6.67 -10.65 21.00
C ARG A 10 -7.07 -11.00 19.57
N TYR A 11 -6.22 -11.77 18.89
CA TYR A 11 -6.45 -12.35 17.57
C TYR A 11 -6.22 -13.86 17.61
N LYS A 12 -6.84 -14.59 16.67
CA LYS A 12 -6.62 -16.02 16.47
C LYS A 12 -5.17 -16.31 16.13
N ASP A 13 -4.59 -15.50 15.24
CA ASP A 13 -3.20 -15.59 14.80
C ASP A 13 -2.73 -14.25 14.20
N LEU A 14 -1.43 -14.17 13.87
CA LEU A 14 -0.84 -13.01 13.22
C LEU A 14 -1.51 -12.67 11.88
N LYS A 15 -1.98 -13.67 11.13
CA LYS A 15 -2.59 -13.46 9.81
C LYS A 15 -3.93 -12.74 9.94
N GLU A 16 -4.74 -13.10 10.93
CA GLU A 16 -5.97 -12.38 11.27
C GLU A 16 -5.67 -10.96 11.71
N CYS A 17 -4.69 -10.76 12.60
CA CYS A 17 -4.25 -9.42 13.00
C CYS A 17 -3.83 -8.57 11.79
N CYS A 18 -3.00 -9.11 10.90
CA CYS A 18 -2.56 -8.41 9.69
C CYS A 18 -3.73 -8.06 8.77
N LYS A 19 -4.70 -8.96 8.61
CA LYS A 19 -5.91 -8.73 7.80
C LYS A 19 -6.74 -7.57 8.35
N GLN A 20 -6.92 -7.49 9.67
CA GLN A 20 -7.67 -6.41 10.32
C GLN A 20 -7.10 -5.02 9.97
N TYR A 21 -5.78 -4.92 9.82
CA TYR A 21 -5.11 -3.65 9.51
C TYR A 21 -4.77 -3.47 8.03
N GLY A 22 -5.21 -4.37 7.14
CA GLY A 22 -4.92 -4.29 5.71
C GLY A 22 -3.44 -4.38 5.37
N ILE A 23 -2.65 -5.11 6.16
CA ILE A 23 -1.21 -5.29 5.95
C ILE A 23 -0.86 -6.73 5.58
N ASN A 24 0.27 -6.91 4.89
CA ASN A 24 0.74 -8.21 4.45
C ASN A 24 1.59 -8.90 5.54
N VAL A 25 1.18 -10.09 5.96
CA VAL A 25 1.89 -10.89 6.98
C VAL A 25 3.35 -11.20 6.62
N GLN A 26 3.65 -11.41 5.33
CA GLN A 26 5.01 -11.64 4.85
C GLN A 26 5.89 -10.41 5.03
N SER A 27 5.32 -9.20 4.94
CA SER A 27 6.06 -7.96 5.20
C SER A 27 6.43 -7.83 6.67
N VAL A 28 5.55 -8.26 7.59
CA VAL A 28 5.85 -8.33 9.02
C VAL A 28 6.99 -9.32 9.29
N HIS A 29 6.90 -10.54 8.74
CA HIS A 29 8.00 -11.52 8.88
C HIS A 29 9.32 -11.02 8.28
N SER A 30 9.27 -10.38 7.10
CA SER A 30 10.46 -9.82 6.44
C SER A 30 11.10 -8.69 7.25
N TYR A 31 10.29 -7.87 7.92
CA TYR A 31 10.79 -6.83 8.82
C TYR A 31 11.52 -7.47 10.01
N ARG A 32 10.90 -8.44 10.69
CA ARG A 32 11.51 -9.14 11.83
C ARG A 32 12.77 -9.91 11.45
N PHE A 33 12.81 -10.51 10.26
CA PHE A 33 14.01 -11.19 9.77
C PHE A 33 15.20 -10.23 9.62
N ARG A 34 14.95 -8.99 9.19
CA ARG A 34 15.98 -7.95 9.03
C ARG A 34 16.30 -7.22 10.34
N ASN A 35 15.38 -7.21 11.29
CA ASN A 35 15.51 -6.53 12.59
C ASN A 35 15.31 -7.57 13.70
N LYS A 36 16.35 -8.38 13.96
CA LYS A 36 16.24 -9.59 14.79
C LYS A 36 15.75 -9.33 16.23
N ASP A 37 16.04 -8.14 16.75
CA ASP A 37 15.64 -7.73 18.10
C ASP A 37 14.21 -7.16 18.16
N SER A 38 13.54 -7.02 17.01
CA SER A 38 12.18 -6.48 16.97
C SER A 38 11.11 -7.51 17.36
N ASP A 39 10.12 -7.01 18.09
CA ASP A 39 8.91 -7.77 18.39
C ASP A 39 7.86 -7.65 17.27
N TYR A 40 6.71 -8.30 17.47
CA TYR A 40 5.63 -8.24 16.49
C TYR A 40 4.87 -6.92 16.51
N ASP A 41 4.77 -6.24 17.65
CA ASP A 41 4.07 -4.96 17.77
C ASP A 41 4.83 -3.87 17.00
N GLU A 42 6.15 -3.79 17.18
CA GLU A 42 7.05 -2.91 16.43
C GLU A 42 6.99 -3.20 14.92
N ALA A 43 7.02 -4.47 14.54
CA ALA A 43 6.96 -4.87 13.13
C ALA A 43 5.61 -4.50 12.51
N ILE A 44 4.50 -4.76 13.20
CA ILE A 44 3.15 -4.40 12.73
C ILE A 44 3.02 -2.88 12.63
N ASP A 45 3.47 -2.13 13.63
CA ASP A 45 3.44 -0.66 13.64
C ASP A 45 4.22 -0.08 12.47
N TYR A 46 5.44 -0.57 12.23
CA TYR A 46 6.25 -0.13 11.11
C TYR A 46 5.57 -0.43 9.77
N ILE A 47 5.07 -1.64 9.57
CA ILE A 47 4.39 -2.03 8.32
C ILE A 47 3.12 -1.19 8.11
N ARG A 48 2.31 -0.96 9.16
CA ARG A 48 1.13 -0.08 9.08
C ARG A 48 1.52 1.34 8.67
N LYS A 49 2.58 1.90 9.27
CA LYS A 49 3.08 3.24 8.94
C LYS A 49 3.49 3.35 7.48
N ILE A 50 4.31 2.44 6.97
CA ILE A 50 4.79 2.51 5.58
C ILE A 50 3.67 2.21 4.58
N THR A 51 2.71 1.34 4.91
CA THR A 51 1.54 1.07 4.06
C THR A 51 0.70 2.33 3.92
N LYS A 52 0.42 3.03 5.03
CA LYS A 52 -0.31 4.31 5.01
C LYS A 52 0.42 5.37 4.18
N GLN A 53 1.75 5.47 4.30
CA GLN A 53 2.56 6.44 3.53
C GLN A 53 2.61 6.14 2.02
N ARG A 54 2.38 4.90 1.60
CA ARG A 54 2.42 4.48 0.19
C ARG A 54 1.07 4.54 -0.50
N GLN A 55 0.00 4.81 0.26
CA GLN A 55 -1.34 4.97 -0.30
C GLN A 55 -1.35 6.06 -1.36
N PHE A 56 -2.18 5.85 -2.37
CA PHE A 56 -2.45 6.82 -3.40
C PHE A 56 -3.87 7.32 -3.24
N ILE A 57 -4.02 8.61 -2.99
CA ILE A 57 -5.32 9.26 -2.82
C ILE A 57 -5.70 9.85 -4.18
N TRP A 58 -6.92 9.61 -4.66
CA TRP A 58 -7.43 10.15 -5.91
C TRP A 58 -8.20 11.46 -5.70
N GLU A 59 -8.50 12.18 -6.79
CA GLU A 59 -9.16 13.49 -6.77
C GLU A 59 -10.52 13.47 -6.05
N ASP A 60 -11.23 12.34 -6.10
CA ASP A 60 -12.53 12.12 -5.45
C ASP A 60 -12.43 11.68 -3.97
N GLY A 61 -11.23 11.63 -3.41
CA GLY A 61 -10.96 11.17 -2.05
C GLY A 61 -10.83 9.64 -1.91
N SER A 62 -10.99 8.87 -2.98
CA SER A 62 -10.77 7.42 -2.96
C SER A 62 -9.32 7.10 -2.60
N VAL A 63 -9.12 6.10 -1.73
CA VAL A 63 -7.80 5.67 -1.27
C VAL A 63 -7.45 4.32 -1.86
N TYR A 64 -6.30 4.26 -2.52
CA TYR A 64 -5.74 3.05 -3.11
C TYR A 64 -4.50 2.63 -2.34
N GLU A 65 -4.22 1.32 -2.28
CA GLU A 65 -3.02 0.78 -1.60
C GLU A 65 -1.72 1.40 -2.14
N SER A 66 -1.71 1.76 -3.43
CA SER A 66 -0.61 2.46 -4.10
C SER A 66 -1.03 2.95 -5.49
N ILE A 67 -0.19 3.78 -6.12
CA ILE A 67 -0.36 4.15 -7.54
C ILE A 67 -0.42 2.92 -8.45
N ASN A 68 0.27 1.82 -8.10
CA ASN A 68 0.21 0.58 -8.87
C ASN A 68 -1.20 -0.03 -8.85
N SER A 69 -1.81 -0.10 -7.67
CA SER A 69 -3.18 -0.63 -7.52
C SER A 69 -4.19 0.24 -8.26
N PHE A 70 -4.04 1.56 -8.18
CA PHE A 70 -4.87 2.51 -8.93
C PHE A 70 -4.76 2.29 -10.44
N CYS A 71 -3.53 2.27 -10.98
CA CYS A 71 -3.31 2.10 -12.41
C CYS A 71 -3.83 0.75 -12.91
N ARG A 72 -3.65 -0.33 -12.13
CA ARG A 72 -4.21 -1.64 -12.47
C ARG A 72 -5.73 -1.61 -12.55
N MET A 73 -6.40 -0.97 -11.58
CA MET A 73 -7.85 -0.87 -11.57
C MET A 73 -8.39 0.00 -12.72
N LYS A 74 -7.64 1.05 -13.09
CA LYS A 74 -7.97 1.92 -14.24
C LYS A 74 -7.45 1.38 -15.58
N SER A 75 -6.84 0.19 -15.61
CA SER A 75 -6.26 -0.41 -16.82
C SER A 75 -5.26 0.50 -17.56
N ILE A 76 -4.44 1.26 -16.81
CA ILE A 76 -3.38 2.13 -17.35
C ILE A 76 -1.99 1.64 -16.93
N SER A 77 -0.96 1.98 -17.72
CA SER A 77 0.42 1.60 -17.43
C SER A 77 1.05 2.48 -16.35
N VAL A 78 1.42 1.88 -15.21
CA VAL A 78 2.14 2.55 -14.12
C VAL A 78 3.46 3.16 -14.60
N SER A 79 4.19 2.43 -15.46
CA SER A 79 5.48 2.90 -15.99
C SER A 79 5.30 4.16 -16.82
N SER A 80 4.27 4.19 -17.66
CA SER A 80 3.93 5.35 -18.49
C SER A 80 3.52 6.56 -17.63
N VAL A 81 2.72 6.34 -16.59
CA VAL A 81 2.34 7.39 -15.61
C VAL A 81 3.59 7.97 -14.94
N ARG A 82 4.48 7.12 -14.41
CA ARG A 82 5.72 7.58 -13.73
C ARG A 82 6.64 8.33 -14.68
N ASP A 83 6.82 7.84 -15.91
CA ASP A 83 7.66 8.51 -16.89
C ASP A 83 7.10 9.86 -17.33
N LYS A 84 5.79 9.95 -17.52
CA LYS A 84 5.11 11.21 -17.85
C LYS A 84 5.29 12.22 -16.70
N ALA A 85 5.01 11.80 -15.47
CA ALA A 85 5.20 12.61 -14.27
C ALA A 85 6.63 13.18 -14.18
N ARG A 86 7.64 12.30 -14.29
CA ARG A 86 9.05 12.67 -14.26
C ARG A 86 9.45 13.59 -15.41
N LYS A 87 9.10 13.26 -16.66
CA LYS A 87 9.52 14.02 -17.86
C LYS A 87 8.85 15.39 -17.97
N LYS A 88 7.67 15.57 -17.36
CA LYS A 88 6.89 16.80 -17.43
C LYS A 88 6.85 17.58 -16.11
N GLY A 89 7.52 17.10 -15.07
CA GLY A 89 7.54 17.74 -13.76
C GLY A 89 6.15 17.86 -13.12
N MET A 90 5.27 16.88 -13.38
CA MET A 90 3.89 16.88 -12.88
C MET A 90 3.68 15.77 -11.85
N SER A 91 2.59 15.85 -11.10
CA SER A 91 2.19 14.84 -10.13
C SER A 91 1.81 13.51 -10.80
N LEU A 92 1.83 12.43 -10.02
CA LEU A 92 1.30 11.13 -10.47
C LEU A 92 -0.20 11.19 -10.75
N GLN A 93 -0.96 12.06 -10.07
CA GLN A 93 -2.39 12.24 -10.30
C GLN A 93 -2.65 12.83 -11.69
N GLU A 94 -2.00 13.95 -12.01
CA GLU A 94 -2.11 14.60 -13.32
C GLU A 94 -1.67 13.66 -14.45
N ALA A 95 -0.54 12.96 -14.26
CA ALA A 95 -0.06 12.00 -15.24
C ALA A 95 -1.04 10.83 -15.45
N ALA A 96 -1.67 10.32 -14.38
CA ALA A 96 -2.63 9.24 -14.49
C ALA A 96 -3.95 9.70 -15.13
N LYS A 97 -4.44 10.89 -14.78
CA LYS A 97 -5.62 11.51 -15.38
C LYS A 97 -5.50 11.61 -16.90
N TYR A 98 -4.34 12.08 -17.38
CA TYR A 98 -4.03 12.13 -18.81
C TYR A 98 -4.21 10.78 -19.52
N TYR A 99 -3.77 9.66 -18.92
CA TYR A 99 -3.92 8.34 -19.54
C TYR A 99 -5.35 7.77 -19.42
N ILE A 100 -6.08 8.09 -18.36
CA ILE A 100 -7.49 7.70 -18.21
C ILE A 100 -8.33 8.40 -19.29
N GLU A 101 -8.15 9.70 -19.46
CA GLU A 101 -8.86 10.50 -20.46
C GLU A 101 -8.50 10.05 -21.88
N ARG A 102 -7.21 9.79 -22.15
CA ARG A 102 -6.77 9.27 -23.46
C ARG A 102 -7.41 7.93 -23.81
N ASN A 103 -7.48 6.99 -22.86
CA ASN A 103 -8.08 5.67 -23.09
C ASN A 103 -9.61 5.70 -23.21
N SER A 104 -10.27 6.83 -22.91
CA SER A 104 -11.74 6.96 -23.01
C SER A 104 -12.21 7.30 -24.44
N TYR A 105 -11.29 7.57 -25.36
CA TYR A 105 -11.57 7.88 -26.77
C TYR A 105 -11.27 6.73 -27.73
N ASP A 106 -10.74 5.60 -27.22
CA ASP A 106 -10.50 4.35 -27.96
C ASP A 106 -11.64 3.35 -27.69
#